data_AF-A0A4U0VKF1-F1
#
_entry.id   AF-A0A4U0VKF1-F1
#
_cell.length_a   1.000
_cell.length_b   1.000
_cell.length_c   1.000
_cell.angle_alpha   90.00
_cell.angle_beta   90.00
_cell.angle_gamma   90.00
#
_symmetry.space_group_name_H-M   'P 1'
#
loop_
_entity.id
_entity.type
_entity.pdbx_description
1 polymer ?
#
loop_
_entity_poly.entity_id
_entity_poly.type
_entity_poly.pdbx_seq_one_letter_code
_entity_poly.pdbx_strand_id
1 'polypeptide(L)'
;KWTAYMFAVIEKAQVERIKALTPKMTISHQFRQHADLFLQRTAWTSPCRSWFKQGKIDGQAAIYPGSRLHFLELLKRPRYEDYEIEYLDDNCFAWLGNGFETREFDGRDITNYLGLLDAKDEQPDYDKELINVLAGWTLDK
;
A
#
# COMPACT_ATOMS: atom_id res chain seq x y z
N LYS A 1 0.85 0.77 -14.31
CA LYS A 1 0.23 1.37 -13.10
C LYS A 1 -0.69 0.37 -12.42
N TRP A 2 -1.61 -0.27 -13.16
CA TRP A 2 -2.39 -1.42 -12.67
C TRP A 2 -1.60 -2.55 -12.03
N THR A 3 -0.58 -3.05 -12.74
CA THR A 3 0.26 -4.13 -12.22
C THR A 3 1.00 -3.72 -10.95
N ALA A 4 1.44 -2.46 -10.87
CA ALA A 4 2.09 -1.93 -9.66
C ALA A 4 1.11 -1.80 -8.49
N TYR A 5 -0.14 -1.39 -8.75
CA TYR A 5 -1.20 -1.43 -7.74
C TYR A 5 -1.40 -2.85 -7.21
N MET A 6 -1.51 -3.84 -8.10
CA MET A 6 -1.67 -5.24 -7.71
C MET A 6 -0.45 -5.77 -6.94
N PHE A 7 0.77 -5.42 -7.34
CA PHE A 7 1.97 -5.79 -6.59
C PHE A 7 2.00 -5.18 -5.20
N ALA A 8 1.63 -3.90 -5.03
CA ALA A 8 1.54 -3.28 -3.71
C ALA A 8 0.52 -4.02 -2.81
N VAL A 9 -0.62 -4.44 -3.37
CA VAL A 9 -1.62 -5.23 -2.65
C VAL A 9 -1.07 -6.63 -2.27
N ILE A 10 -0.40 -7.31 -3.20
CA ILE A 10 0.17 -8.65 -2.98
C ILE A 10 1.28 -8.59 -1.93
N GLU A 11 2.20 -7.63 -2.04
CA GLU A 11 3.29 -7.42 -1.10
C GLU A 11 2.74 -7.17 0.31
N LYS A 12 1.76 -6.26 0.45
CA LYS A 12 1.06 -6.04 1.73
C LYS A 12 0.46 -7.33 2.26
N ALA A 13 -0.22 -8.10 1.42
CA ALA A 13 -0.88 -9.33 1.86
C ALA A 13 0.12 -10.39 2.35
N GLN A 14 1.26 -10.50 1.70
CA GLN A 14 2.32 -11.43 2.10
C GLN A 14 3.01 -10.99 3.39
N VAL A 15 3.39 -9.72 3.48
CA VAL A 15 4.08 -9.16 4.66
C VAL A 15 3.18 -9.18 5.88
N GLU A 16 1.92 -8.75 5.76
CA GLU A 16 0.99 -8.61 6.88
C GLU A 16 0.11 -9.85 7.11
N ARG A 17 0.42 -10.97 6.45
CA ARG A 17 -0.29 -12.26 6.60
C ARG A 17 -1.80 -12.14 6.37
N ILE A 18 -2.18 -11.38 5.35
CA ILE A 18 -3.58 -11.20 4.94
C ILE A 18 -4.02 -12.41 4.12
N LYS A 19 -5.14 -13.01 4.52
CA LYS A 19 -5.79 -14.14 3.84
C LYS A 19 -6.60 -13.69 2.63
N ALA A 20 -7.39 -12.61 2.79
CA ALA A 20 -8.25 -12.11 1.74
C ALA A 20 -8.44 -10.58 1.83
N LEU A 21 -8.60 -9.96 0.66
CA LEU A 21 -8.98 -8.56 0.49
C LEU A 21 -10.20 -8.49 -0.42
N THR A 22 -11.34 -8.11 0.16
CA THR A 22 -12.63 -8.07 -0.54
C THR A 22 -13.13 -6.64 -0.60
N PRO A 23 -13.47 -6.08 -1.78
CA PRO A 23 -14.06 -4.75 -1.85
C PRO A 23 -15.35 -4.68 -1.04
N LYS A 24 -15.49 -3.65 -0.19
CA LYS A 24 -16.74 -3.42 0.53
C LYS A 24 -17.85 -3.13 -0.46
N MET A 25 -18.97 -3.86 -0.36
CA MET A 25 -20.11 -3.63 -1.24
C MET A 25 -20.71 -2.24 -1.07
N THR A 26 -20.75 -1.71 0.15
CA THR A 26 -21.22 -0.35 0.43
C THR A 26 -20.42 0.70 -0.32
N ILE A 27 -19.08 0.60 -0.30
CA ILE A 27 -18.19 1.52 -1.02
C ILE A 27 -18.35 1.35 -2.54
N SER A 28 -18.49 0.11 -3.02
CA SER A 28 -18.72 -0.19 -4.44
C SER A 28 -20.02 0.44 -4.96
N HIS A 29 -21.10 0.42 -4.17
CA HIS A 29 -22.35 1.09 -4.50
C HIS A 29 -22.23 2.62 -4.48
N GLN A 30 -21.51 3.19 -3.51
CA GLN A 30 -21.26 4.64 -3.48
C GLN A 30 -20.43 5.09 -4.69
N PHE A 31 -19.41 4.32 -5.08
CA PHE A 31 -18.64 4.59 -6.29
C PHE A 31 -19.50 4.51 -7.55
N ARG A 32 -20.39 3.50 -7.64
CA ARG A 32 -21.37 3.40 -8.73
C ARG A 32 -22.26 4.63 -8.81
N GLN A 33 -22.86 5.05 -7.69
CA GLN A 33 -23.73 6.22 -7.64
C GLN A 33 -22.98 7.49 -8.07
N HIS A 34 -21.74 7.68 -7.59
CA HIS A 34 -20.88 8.78 -8.01
C HIS A 34 -20.61 8.74 -9.51
N ALA A 35 -20.32 7.54 -10.04
CA ALA A 35 -20.04 7.34 -11.44
C ALA A 35 -21.24 7.66 -12.33
N ASP A 36 -22.41 7.18 -11.95
CA ASP A 36 -23.65 7.36 -12.70
C ASP A 36 -24.02 8.85 -12.77
N LEU A 37 -23.94 9.56 -11.64
CA LEU A 37 -24.19 11.00 -11.59
C LEU A 37 -23.19 11.78 -12.46
N PHE A 38 -21.91 11.42 -12.43
CA PHE A 38 -20.91 12.05 -13.29
C PHE A 38 -21.22 11.82 -14.77
N LEU A 39 -21.58 10.58 -15.16
CA LEU A 39 -21.75 10.21 -16.56
C LEU A 39 -23.01 10.82 -17.21
N GLN A 40 -24.02 11.20 -16.42
CA GLN A 40 -25.21 11.90 -16.92
C GLN A 40 -24.87 13.20 -17.67
N ARG A 41 -23.76 13.87 -17.33
CA ARG A 41 -23.33 15.11 -18.01
C ARG A 41 -22.41 14.87 -19.22
N THR A 42 -22.24 13.62 -19.65
CA THR A 42 -21.30 13.22 -20.70
C THR A 42 -22.02 12.52 -21.84
N ALA A 43 -21.41 12.46 -23.02
CA ALA A 43 -21.97 11.77 -24.18
C ALA A 43 -22.16 10.25 -23.99
N TRP A 44 -21.59 9.66 -22.92
CA TRP A 44 -21.70 8.23 -22.63
C TRP A 44 -23.12 7.78 -22.30
N THR A 45 -23.99 8.69 -21.86
CA THR A 45 -25.39 8.43 -21.51
C THR A 45 -26.39 8.85 -22.60
N SER A 46 -25.93 9.46 -23.70
CA SER A 46 -26.77 9.82 -24.85
C SER A 46 -27.54 8.61 -25.40
N PRO A 47 -28.75 8.77 -25.99
CA PRO A 47 -29.62 7.68 -26.41
C PRO A 47 -29.15 6.97 -27.70
N CYS A 48 -27.94 6.42 -27.70
CA CYS A 48 -27.38 5.59 -28.77
C CYS A 48 -27.13 4.15 -28.29
N ARG A 49 -27.17 3.17 -29.17
CA ARG A 49 -26.69 1.82 -28.81
C ARG A 49 -25.17 1.80 -28.85
N SER A 50 -24.53 1.25 -27.82
CA SER A 50 -23.09 1.08 -27.80
C SER A 50 -22.66 -0.14 -27.00
N TRP A 51 -21.45 -0.64 -27.26
CA TRP A 51 -20.84 -1.71 -26.45
C TRP A 51 -20.73 -1.33 -24.97
N PHE A 52 -20.43 -0.06 -24.69
CA PHE A 52 -20.33 0.47 -23.33
C PHE A 52 -21.64 0.43 -22.54
N LYS A 53 -22.78 0.30 -23.23
CA LYS A 53 -24.12 0.14 -22.67
C LYS A 53 -24.70 -1.25 -22.94
N GLN A 54 -23.83 -2.24 -23.14
CA GLN A 54 -24.22 -3.64 -23.39
C GLN A 54 -25.16 -3.78 -24.60
N GLY A 55 -25.00 -2.94 -25.62
CA GLY A 55 -25.83 -2.93 -26.83
C GLY A 55 -27.22 -2.30 -26.67
N LYS A 56 -27.56 -1.78 -25.48
CA LYS A 56 -28.85 -1.13 -25.19
C LYS A 56 -28.79 0.37 -25.44
N ILE A 57 -29.94 0.99 -25.67
CA ILE A 57 -30.06 2.45 -25.86
C ILE A 57 -29.86 3.18 -24.52
N ASP A 58 -30.41 2.61 -23.47
CA ASP A 58 -30.50 3.11 -22.09
C ASP A 58 -29.75 2.20 -21.09
N GLY A 59 -28.85 1.35 -21.59
CA GLY A 59 -28.05 0.48 -20.74
C GLY A 59 -27.09 1.25 -19.84
N GLN A 60 -26.77 0.63 -18.70
CA GLN A 60 -25.77 1.16 -17.77
C GLN A 60 -24.42 1.36 -18.48
N ALA A 61 -23.91 2.58 -18.50
CA ALA A 61 -22.59 2.87 -19.04
C ALA A 61 -21.50 2.25 -18.14
N ALA A 62 -20.68 1.38 -18.71
CA ALA A 62 -19.53 0.74 -18.05
C ALA A 62 -18.24 1.55 -18.29
N ILE A 63 -18.26 2.83 -17.95
CA ILE A 63 -17.16 3.78 -18.16
C ILE A 63 -16.70 4.37 -16.82
N TYR A 64 -15.40 4.60 -16.68
CA TYR A 64 -14.86 5.31 -15.51
C TYR A 64 -15.32 6.79 -15.51
N PRO A 65 -15.80 7.34 -14.37
CA PRO A 65 -16.30 8.71 -14.30
C PRO A 65 -15.19 9.75 -14.19
N GLY A 66 -14.36 9.88 -15.23
CA GLY A 66 -13.30 10.88 -15.24
C GLY A 66 -12.30 10.71 -16.38
N SER A 67 -11.28 11.57 -16.37
CA SER A 67 -10.19 11.49 -17.33
C SER A 67 -9.23 10.34 -17.01
N ARG A 68 -8.43 9.94 -18.01
CA ARG A 68 -7.39 8.92 -17.82
C ARG A 68 -6.33 9.34 -16.80
N LEU A 69 -5.98 10.62 -16.72
CA LEU A 69 -5.00 11.10 -15.73
C LEU A 69 -5.56 10.99 -14.31
N HIS A 70 -6.81 11.39 -14.10
CA HIS A 70 -7.51 11.26 -12.82
C HIS A 70 -7.51 9.80 -12.33
N PHE A 71 -7.77 8.88 -13.25
CA PHE A 71 -7.73 7.45 -12.97
C PHE A 71 -6.34 6.91 -12.62
N LEU A 72 -5.32 7.31 -13.36
CA LEU A 72 -3.94 6.90 -13.07
C LEU A 72 -3.46 7.45 -11.71
N GLU A 73 -3.95 8.63 -11.31
CA GLU A 73 -3.71 9.20 -9.99
C GLU A 73 -4.33 8.34 -8.89
N LEU A 74 -5.61 7.98 -9.05
CA LEU A 74 -6.34 7.10 -8.11
C LEU A 74 -5.61 5.76 -7.90
N LEU A 75 -5.01 5.21 -8.95
CA LEU A 75 -4.32 3.93 -8.91
C LEU A 75 -2.89 3.99 -8.37
N LYS A 76 -2.38 5.16 -7.98
CA LYS A 76 -1.02 5.28 -7.43
C LYS A 76 -0.85 4.53 -6.11
N ARG A 77 -1.90 4.48 -5.29
CA ARG A 77 -1.87 3.86 -3.96
C ARG A 77 -3.18 3.12 -3.72
N PRO A 78 -3.15 1.83 -3.33
CA PRO A 78 -4.35 1.14 -2.89
C PRO A 78 -4.99 1.83 -1.69
N ARG A 79 -6.31 2.01 -1.76
CA ARG A 79 -7.14 2.51 -0.67
C ARG A 79 -7.64 1.33 0.15
N TYR A 80 -6.82 0.85 1.07
CA TYR A 80 -7.12 -0.35 1.85
C TYR A 80 -8.38 -0.20 2.71
N GLU A 81 -8.76 1.04 3.07
CA GLU A 81 -9.99 1.35 3.79
C GLU A 81 -11.27 0.96 3.03
N ASP A 82 -11.19 0.86 1.70
CA ASP A 82 -12.30 0.47 0.82
C ASP A 82 -12.54 -1.05 0.81
N TYR A 83 -11.69 -1.83 1.49
CA TYR A 83 -11.73 -3.29 1.54
C TYR A 83 -12.08 -3.80 2.94
N GLU A 84 -12.71 -4.97 2.97
CA GLU A 84 -12.72 -5.89 4.09
C GLU A 84 -11.45 -6.74 4.04
N ILE A 85 -10.70 -6.75 5.14
CA ILE A 85 -9.42 -7.45 5.27
C ILE A 85 -9.64 -8.64 6.22
N GLU A 86 -9.40 -9.84 5.73
CA GLU A 86 -9.36 -11.06 6.54
C GLU A 86 -7.90 -11.48 6.72
N TYR A 87 -7.47 -11.73 7.97
CA TYR A 87 -6.12 -12.18 8.29
C TYR A 87 -6.06 -13.71 8.36
N LEU A 88 -4.86 -14.28 8.15
CA LEU A 88 -4.64 -15.72 8.29
C LEU A 88 -4.71 -16.17 9.76
N ASP A 89 -4.29 -15.31 10.68
CA ASP A 89 -4.27 -15.55 12.11
C ASP A 89 -5.37 -14.73 12.80
N ASP A 90 -5.84 -15.20 13.96
CA ASP A 90 -6.85 -14.49 14.75
C ASP A 90 -6.32 -13.14 15.27
N ASN A 91 -5.02 -13.04 15.52
CA ASN A 91 -4.34 -11.81 15.90
C ASN A 91 -3.78 -11.12 14.64
N CYS A 92 -4.35 -9.98 14.26
CA CYS A 92 -3.90 -9.21 13.09
C CYS A 92 -2.47 -8.66 13.21
N PHE A 93 -1.84 -8.72 14.39
CA PHE A 93 -0.43 -8.35 14.60
C PHE A 93 0.53 -9.53 14.55
N ALA A 94 0.06 -10.75 14.22
CA ALA A 94 0.91 -11.94 14.13
C ALA A 94 2.07 -11.80 13.13
N TRP A 95 1.93 -10.92 12.14
CA TRP A 95 3.00 -10.62 11.18
C TRP A 95 4.22 -9.93 11.77
N LEU A 96 4.14 -9.37 12.99
CA LEU A 96 5.30 -8.83 13.71
C LEU A 96 6.34 -9.92 14.05
N GLY A 97 5.96 -11.20 13.95
CA GLY A 97 6.87 -12.32 14.08
C GLY A 97 7.56 -12.35 15.44
N ASN A 98 8.89 -12.39 15.44
CA ASN A 98 9.71 -12.44 16.65
C ASN A 98 10.12 -11.05 17.17
N GLY A 99 9.66 -9.97 16.54
CA GLY A 99 9.93 -8.59 16.97
C GLY A 99 11.32 -8.04 16.61
N PHE A 100 12.10 -8.76 15.78
CA PHE A 100 13.42 -8.31 15.32
C PHE A 100 13.46 -8.10 13.80
N GLU A 101 14.30 -7.18 13.31
CA GLU A 101 14.55 -7.01 11.89
C GLU A 101 15.74 -7.85 11.42
N THR A 102 15.73 -8.30 10.16
CA THR A 102 16.80 -9.14 9.58
C THR A 102 18.18 -8.49 9.70
N ARG A 103 18.24 -7.16 9.57
CA ARG A 103 19.45 -6.33 9.76
C ARG A 103 20.16 -6.54 11.08
N GLU A 104 19.44 -6.87 12.15
CA GLU A 104 20.05 -7.13 13.45
C GLU A 104 20.94 -8.38 13.45
N PHE A 105 20.84 -9.22 12.41
CA PHE A 105 21.56 -10.49 12.32
C PHE A 105 22.40 -10.65 11.05
N ASP A 106 22.27 -9.77 10.04
CA ASP A 106 22.95 -9.93 8.74
C ASP A 106 24.18 -9.02 8.54
N GLY A 107 24.58 -8.28 9.59
CA GLY A 107 25.83 -7.50 9.63
C GLY A 107 25.72 -6.08 9.07
N ARG A 108 24.54 -5.66 8.61
CA ARG A 108 24.25 -4.26 8.24
C ARG A 108 24.15 -3.37 9.47
N ASP A 109 24.34 -2.06 9.29
CA ASP A 109 24.34 -1.09 10.40
C ASP A 109 22.94 -0.97 11.04
N ILE A 110 22.81 -1.43 12.29
CA ILE A 110 21.57 -1.37 13.06
C ILE A 110 21.16 0.07 13.43
N THR A 111 22.08 1.02 13.33
CA THR A 111 21.87 2.45 13.62
C THR A 111 21.67 3.30 12.36
N ASN A 112 21.40 2.68 11.19
CA ASN A 112 21.23 3.38 9.90
C ASN A 112 20.26 4.58 9.91
N TYR A 113 19.28 4.59 10.82
CA TYR A 113 18.31 5.67 10.95
C TYR A 113 18.93 6.97 11.48
N LEU A 114 20.15 6.91 12.03
CA LEU A 114 20.98 8.07 12.39
C LEU A 114 21.89 8.55 11.24
N GLY A 115 21.89 7.84 10.11
CA GLY A 115 22.79 8.03 8.98
C GLY A 115 23.94 7.01 8.97
N LEU A 116 24.38 6.63 7.77
CA LEU A 116 25.45 5.65 7.59
C LEU A 116 26.83 6.28 7.81
N LEU A 117 27.69 5.60 8.56
CA LEU A 117 29.10 5.99 8.68
C LEU A 117 29.82 5.74 7.35
N ASP A 118 30.54 6.76 6.86
CA ASP A 118 31.27 6.72 5.59
C ASP A 118 30.42 6.24 4.38
N ALA A 119 29.10 6.44 4.45
CA ALA A 119 28.12 5.95 3.48
C ALA A 119 28.14 4.41 3.24
N LYS A 120 28.60 3.62 4.22
CA LYS A 120 28.59 2.15 4.18
C LYS A 120 27.46 1.58 5.04
N ASP A 121 26.69 0.62 4.50
CA ASP A 121 25.64 -0.11 5.25
C ASP A 121 26.23 -1.39 5.87
N GLU A 122 27.23 -1.20 6.72
CA GLU A 122 27.94 -2.26 7.43
C GLU A 122 28.06 -1.83 8.89
N GLN A 123 27.90 -2.77 9.82
CA GLN A 123 27.99 -2.46 11.24
C GLN A 123 29.35 -1.79 11.55
N PRO A 124 29.38 -0.56 12.10
CA PRO A 124 30.63 0.12 12.37
C PRO A 124 31.49 -0.64 13.38
N ASP A 125 32.78 -0.75 13.09
CA ASP A 125 33.76 -1.20 14.07
C ASP A 125 34.08 -0.03 14.99
N TYR A 126 33.39 0.02 16.13
CA TYR A 126 33.67 1.02 17.15
C TYR A 126 34.94 0.63 17.89
N ASP A 127 35.90 1.55 17.96
CA ASP A 127 37.06 1.32 18.79
C ASP A 127 36.63 1.11 20.27
N LYS A 128 37.41 0.34 21.03
CA LYS A 128 37.06 -0.02 22.42
C LYS A 128 36.96 1.20 23.33
N GLU A 129 37.67 2.28 23.05
CA GLU A 129 37.60 3.52 23.84
C GLU A 129 36.28 4.25 23.60
N LEU A 130 35.84 4.31 22.34
CA LEU A 130 34.59 4.89 21.88
C LEU A 130 33.40 4.11 22.44
N ILE A 131 33.45 2.77 22.45
CA ILE A 131 32.42 1.94 23.10
C ILE A 131 32.31 2.29 24.58
N ASN A 132 33.43 2.44 25.29
CA ASN A 132 33.40 2.78 26.72
C ASN A 132 32.78 4.17 26.97
N VAL A 133 33.07 5.14 26.10
CA VAL A 133 32.47 6.49 26.15
C VAL A 133 30.98 6.45 25.82
N LEU A 134 30.57 5.77 24.74
CA LEU A 134 29.18 5.72 24.27
C LEU A 134 28.28 4.88 25.17
N ALA A 135 28.80 3.80 25.76
CA ALA A 135 28.04 2.97 26.69
C ALA A 135 27.82 3.67 28.04
N GLY A 136 28.46 4.82 28.28
CA GLY A 136 28.34 5.60 29.51
C GLY A 136 29.13 5.04 30.70
N TRP A 137 30.11 4.16 30.46
CA TRP A 137 30.90 3.51 31.51
C TRP A 137 32.09 4.35 31.98
N THR A 138 32.41 5.44 31.28
CA THR A 138 33.52 6.36 31.60
C THR A 138 33.08 7.75 32.06
N LEU A 139 31.83 7.92 32.53
CA LEU A 139 31.46 9.11 33.31
C LEU A 139 32.07 9.03 34.72
N ASP A 140 33.39 8.96 34.83
CA ASP A 140 34.17 9.21 36.05
C ASP A 140 35.68 9.21 35.71
N LYS A 141 36.20 10.40 35.35
CA LYS A 141 37.49 10.98 35.80
C LYS A 141 37.78 12.31 35.12
#